data_AF-A0A955BT05-F1
#
_entry.id   AF-A0A955BT05-F1
#
_cell.length_a   1.000
_cell.length_b   1.000
_cell.length_c   1.000
_cell.angle_alpha   90.00
_cell.angle_beta   90.00
_cell.angle_gamma   90.00
#
_symmetry.space_group_name_H-M   'P 1'
#
loop_
_entity.id
_entity.type
_entity.pdbx_description
1 polymer ?
#
loop_
_entity_poly.entity_id
_entity_poly.type
_entity_poly.pdbx_seq_one_letter_code
_entity_poly.pdbx_strand_id
1 'polypeptide(L)'
;MKRSNLVTCVSAIIFASAVRTTLLGAVIATENVTPLPWTSLSTVRIGGTGDGTLTVDAGSHVSDYYVYMGYSEGTTGTARITGVGSTWSTTFLLIVGNQGHGALLVEAEGELYSGASFLGSSVGSTASATVTGVRSIWTNSGDLLIGNLGEATLRVEAGGQVSNATGSI
;
A
#
# COMPACT_ATOMS: atom_id res chain seq x y z
N MET A 1 -13.72 -56.43 45.55
CA MET A 1 -14.10 -55.04 45.17
C MET A 1 -13.11 -54.03 45.76
N LYS A 2 -12.07 -53.64 45.01
CA LYS A 2 -11.15 -52.51 45.26
C LYS A 2 -10.61 -52.08 43.87
N ARG A 3 -11.25 -51.09 43.23
CA ARG A 3 -10.86 -49.66 43.08
C ARG A 3 -9.56 -49.45 42.28
N SER A 4 -9.75 -48.97 41.04
CA SER A 4 -8.79 -48.41 40.10
C SER A 4 -8.23 -47.07 40.59
N ASN A 5 -6.99 -46.75 40.24
CA ASN A 5 -6.52 -45.36 40.17
C ASN A 5 -5.91 -45.10 38.78
N LEU A 6 -6.62 -44.26 38.03
CA LEU A 6 -6.20 -43.66 36.76
C LEU A 6 -5.13 -42.60 37.06
N VAL A 7 -4.04 -42.59 36.28
CA VAL A 7 -3.06 -41.49 36.28
C VAL A 7 -3.65 -40.38 35.40
N THR A 8 -3.99 -39.25 36.00
CA THR A 8 -4.56 -38.08 35.30
C THR A 8 -3.44 -37.24 34.69
N CYS A 9 -3.52 -37.03 33.38
CA CYS A 9 -2.63 -36.18 32.60
C CYS A 9 -2.97 -34.70 32.86
N VAL A 10 -2.05 -33.91 33.42
CA VAL A 10 -2.24 -32.46 33.61
C VAL A 10 -1.83 -31.76 32.33
N SER A 11 -2.81 -31.33 31.53
CA SER A 11 -2.59 -30.49 30.35
C SER A 11 -2.41 -29.03 30.78
N ALA A 12 -1.27 -28.43 30.45
CA ALA A 12 -1.01 -27.01 30.67
C ALA A 12 -1.73 -26.19 29.59
N ILE A 13 -2.76 -25.44 29.99
CA ILE A 13 -3.43 -24.46 29.13
C ILE A 13 -2.59 -23.18 29.18
N ILE A 14 -1.82 -22.92 28.12
CA ILE A 14 -1.17 -21.62 27.92
C ILE A 14 -2.27 -20.65 27.43
N PHE A 15 -2.77 -19.81 28.33
CA PHE A 15 -3.53 -18.62 27.93
C PHE A 15 -2.54 -17.59 27.41
N ALA A 16 -2.26 -17.61 26.10
CA ALA A 16 -1.67 -16.45 25.44
C ALA A 16 -2.72 -15.34 25.41
N SER A 17 -2.66 -14.45 26.41
CA SER A 17 -3.43 -13.21 26.40
C SER A 17 -2.91 -12.34 25.25
N ALA A 18 -3.71 -12.22 24.19
CA ALA A 18 -3.45 -11.25 23.15
C ALA A 18 -3.68 -9.85 23.73
N VAL A 19 -2.59 -9.17 24.07
CA VAL A 19 -2.61 -7.73 24.36
C VAL A 19 -3.11 -7.04 23.09
N ARG A 20 -4.34 -6.54 23.11
CA ARG A 20 -4.87 -5.70 22.04
C ARG A 20 -4.23 -4.32 22.19
N THR A 21 -3.10 -4.12 21.52
CA THR A 21 -2.55 -2.79 21.31
C THR A 21 -3.42 -2.11 20.26
N THR A 22 -4.30 -1.21 20.68
CA THR A 22 -4.92 -0.25 19.76
C THR A 22 -3.84 0.75 19.37
N LEU A 23 -3.21 0.57 18.20
CA LEU A 23 -2.32 1.58 17.64
C LEU A 23 -3.15 2.80 17.20
N LEU A 24 -2.90 3.93 17.86
CA LEU A 24 -3.19 5.27 17.34
C LEU A 24 -2.26 5.50 16.13
N GLY A 25 -2.81 5.64 14.91
CA GLY A 25 -2.02 5.89 13.68
C GLY A 25 -1.10 4.74 13.29
N ALA A 26 -1.41 4.00 12.22
CA ALA A 26 -0.59 2.89 11.77
C ALA A 26 -0.05 3.11 10.35
N VAL A 27 1.25 3.44 10.26
CA VAL A 27 2.04 3.16 9.05
C VAL A 27 2.60 1.75 9.21
N ILE A 28 2.04 0.79 8.47
CA ILE A 28 2.43 -0.62 8.53
C ILE A 28 3.12 -0.98 7.23
N ALA A 29 4.43 -1.20 7.33
CA ALA A 29 5.24 -1.74 6.25
C ALA A 29 5.58 -3.20 6.56
N THR A 30 5.28 -4.13 5.65
CA THR A 30 5.61 -5.56 5.79
C THR A 30 6.49 -6.02 4.62
N GLU A 31 7.43 -6.92 4.93
CA GLU A 31 8.34 -7.53 3.95
C GLU A 31 9.24 -6.51 3.23
N ASN A 32 9.29 -6.51 1.89
CA ASN A 32 10.25 -5.73 1.11
C ASN A 32 9.75 -4.30 0.87
N VAL A 33 9.80 -3.49 1.93
CA VAL A 33 9.48 -2.06 1.91
C VAL A 33 10.70 -1.28 2.41
N THR A 34 11.37 -0.56 1.51
CA THR A 34 12.69 0.04 1.79
C THR A 34 12.89 1.39 1.09
N PRO A 35 13.75 2.29 1.62
CA PRO A 35 14.36 2.25 2.95
C PRO A 35 13.32 2.53 4.05
N LEU A 36 13.68 2.45 5.33
CA LEU A 36 12.89 3.01 6.43
C LEU A 36 13.85 3.78 7.35
N PRO A 37 13.46 4.92 7.96
CA PRO A 37 12.19 5.65 7.79
C PRO A 37 12.11 6.44 6.47
N TRP A 38 10.93 6.96 6.16
CA TRP A 38 10.67 7.77 4.97
C TRP A 38 10.72 9.26 5.24
N THR A 39 11.22 9.99 4.26
CA THR A 39 11.32 11.44 4.24
C THR A 39 10.96 11.91 2.84
N SER A 40 10.59 13.17 2.66
CA SER A 40 10.32 13.76 1.34
C SER A 40 11.48 13.72 0.34
N LEU A 41 12.65 13.23 0.73
CA LEU A 41 13.82 13.00 -0.14
C LEU A 41 14.05 11.51 -0.45
N SER A 42 13.27 10.61 0.15
CA SER A 42 13.42 9.16 0.03
C SER A 42 13.00 8.66 -1.34
N THR A 43 13.79 7.74 -1.89
CA THR A 43 13.35 6.85 -2.98
C THR A 43 12.91 5.54 -2.38
N VAL A 44 11.61 5.29 -2.40
CA VAL A 44 10.94 4.17 -1.76
C VAL A 44 10.67 3.06 -2.77
N ARG A 45 10.90 1.82 -2.36
CA ARG A 45 10.51 0.61 -3.07
C ARG A 45 9.58 -0.21 -2.19
N ILE A 46 8.39 -0.48 -2.71
CA ILE A 46 7.42 -1.41 -2.14
C ILE A 46 7.37 -2.60 -3.10
N GLY A 47 7.79 -3.77 -2.65
CA GLY A 47 8.00 -4.88 -3.57
C GLY A 47 9.31 -4.74 -4.36
N GLY A 48 10.43 -4.52 -3.66
CA GLY A 48 11.75 -4.24 -4.25
C GLY A 48 12.37 -5.43 -5.00
N THR A 49 12.87 -6.40 -4.25
CA THR A 49 13.47 -7.67 -4.73
C THR A 49 12.66 -8.90 -4.30
N GLY A 50 11.59 -8.68 -3.56
CA GLY A 50 10.55 -9.62 -3.19
C GLY A 50 9.28 -8.82 -2.93
N ASP A 51 8.21 -9.47 -2.50
CA ASP A 51 6.94 -8.79 -2.27
C ASP A 51 6.99 -7.85 -1.07
N GLY A 52 6.18 -6.80 -1.12
CA GLY A 52 6.11 -5.77 -0.08
C GLY A 52 4.74 -5.12 -0.03
N THR A 53 4.31 -4.78 1.19
CA THR A 53 3.01 -4.15 1.42
C THR A 53 3.14 -2.95 2.35
N LEU A 54 2.47 -1.86 1.98
CA LEU A 54 2.30 -0.66 2.80
C LEU A 54 0.82 -0.46 3.14
N THR A 55 0.53 -0.15 4.39
CA THR A 55 -0.75 0.47 4.78
C THR A 55 -0.48 1.78 5.52
N VAL A 56 -1.16 2.84 5.12
CA VAL A 56 -1.21 4.13 5.81
C VAL A 56 -2.63 4.32 6.34
N ASP A 57 -2.80 4.21 7.65
CA ASP A 57 -4.11 4.22 8.33
C ASP A 57 -4.12 5.06 9.61
N ALA A 58 -5.33 5.27 10.15
CA ALA A 58 -5.61 5.89 11.43
C ALA A 58 -5.02 7.31 11.57
N GLY A 59 -5.09 8.11 10.51
CA GLY A 59 -4.61 9.49 10.51
C GLY A 59 -3.10 9.63 10.29
N SER A 60 -2.43 8.58 9.82
CA SER A 60 -0.98 8.61 9.60
C SER A 60 -0.60 9.44 8.38
N HIS A 61 0.58 10.06 8.42
CA HIS A 61 1.10 10.89 7.34
C HIS A 61 2.44 10.33 6.87
N VAL A 62 2.56 10.07 5.57
CA VAL A 62 3.79 9.60 4.91
C VAL A 62 4.21 10.57 3.82
N SER A 63 5.51 10.79 3.69
CA SER A 63 6.08 11.57 2.57
C SER A 63 7.34 10.95 1.98
N ASP A 64 7.50 11.06 0.66
CA ASP A 64 8.66 10.60 -0.12
C ASP A 64 8.90 11.45 -1.39
N TYR A 65 10.02 11.17 -2.06
CA TYR A 65 10.40 11.81 -3.32
C TYR A 65 9.98 10.96 -4.52
N TYR A 66 10.44 9.69 -4.53
CA TYR A 66 10.09 8.69 -5.52
C TYR A 66 9.48 7.47 -4.86
N VAL A 67 8.53 6.84 -5.52
CA VAL A 67 7.99 5.53 -5.13
C VAL A 67 7.98 4.61 -6.34
N TYR A 68 8.45 3.38 -6.12
CA TYR A 68 8.33 2.29 -7.07
C TYR A 68 7.59 1.12 -6.40
N MET A 69 6.44 0.76 -6.94
CA MET A 69 5.70 -0.45 -6.55
C MET A 69 5.90 -1.55 -7.59
N GLY A 70 6.29 -2.76 -7.15
CA GLY A 70 6.69 -3.83 -8.07
C GLY A 70 7.93 -3.43 -8.87
N TYR A 71 9.04 -3.17 -8.15
CA TYR A 71 10.25 -2.58 -8.72
C TYR A 71 10.98 -3.51 -9.70
N SER A 72 10.99 -4.82 -9.44
CA SER A 72 11.68 -5.82 -10.25
C SER A 72 10.68 -6.79 -10.89
N GLU A 73 11.08 -7.47 -11.96
CA GLU A 73 10.27 -8.54 -12.56
C GLU A 73 9.94 -9.62 -11.50
N GLY A 74 8.69 -10.09 -11.51
CA GLY A 74 8.21 -11.11 -10.59
C GLY A 74 7.95 -10.65 -9.15
N THR A 75 8.11 -9.36 -8.83
CA THR A 75 7.76 -8.82 -7.50
C THR A 75 6.41 -8.10 -7.51
N THR A 76 5.75 -8.09 -6.36
CA THR A 76 4.50 -7.37 -6.14
C THR A 76 4.68 -6.30 -5.07
N GLY A 77 4.39 -5.06 -5.42
CA GLY A 77 4.26 -3.94 -4.48
C GLY A 77 2.81 -3.56 -4.28
N THR A 78 2.31 -3.61 -3.05
CA THR A 78 0.95 -3.18 -2.73
C THR A 78 0.93 -2.04 -1.73
N ALA A 79 0.06 -1.06 -1.93
CA ALA A 79 -0.12 0.03 -1.01
C ALA A 79 -1.60 0.37 -0.80
N ARG A 80 -1.96 0.66 0.45
CA ARG A 80 -3.30 1.05 0.87
C ARG A 80 -3.26 2.31 1.71
N ILE A 81 -4.04 3.31 1.34
CA ILE A 81 -4.28 4.53 2.13
C ILE A 81 -5.75 4.52 2.54
N THR A 82 -6.00 4.49 3.85
CA THR A 82 -7.34 4.31 4.39
C THR A 82 -7.53 5.10 5.68
N GLY A 83 -8.75 5.47 6.00
CA GLY A 83 -9.09 6.13 7.25
C GLY A 83 -8.92 7.65 7.19
N VAL A 84 -9.76 8.33 7.96
CA VAL A 84 -9.83 9.80 8.01
C VAL A 84 -8.50 10.40 8.42
N GLY A 85 -8.02 11.36 7.63
CA GLY A 85 -6.77 12.08 7.88
C GLY A 85 -5.50 11.28 7.55
N SER A 86 -5.63 10.06 7.01
CA SER A 86 -4.48 9.31 6.52
C SER A 86 -4.04 9.87 5.17
N THR A 87 -2.78 10.27 5.08
CA THR A 87 -2.22 10.91 3.89
C THR A 87 -0.91 10.28 3.46
N TRP A 88 -0.72 10.18 2.15
CA TRP A 88 0.55 9.81 1.53
C TRP A 88 0.91 10.83 0.45
N SER A 89 2.12 11.40 0.52
CA SER A 89 2.60 12.41 -0.42
C SER A 89 3.91 12.00 -1.09
N THR A 90 3.87 11.76 -2.40
CA THR A 90 5.03 11.51 -3.25
C THR A 90 5.34 12.74 -4.08
N THR A 91 6.37 13.49 -3.68
CA THR A 91 6.60 14.85 -4.19
C THR A 91 7.09 14.92 -5.64
N PHE A 92 7.66 13.85 -6.19
CA PHE A 92 8.16 13.85 -7.58
C PHE A 92 7.51 12.80 -8.47
N LEU A 93 7.70 11.50 -8.22
CA LEU A 93 7.20 10.46 -9.13
C LEU A 93 6.74 9.21 -8.37
N LEU A 94 5.49 8.82 -8.64
CA LEU A 94 4.91 7.55 -8.21
C LEU A 94 4.83 6.60 -9.41
N ILE A 95 5.45 5.42 -9.30
CA ILE A 95 5.30 4.35 -10.28
C ILE A 95 4.58 3.16 -9.65
N VAL A 96 3.47 2.75 -10.27
CA VAL A 96 2.71 1.55 -9.92
C VAL A 96 2.95 0.51 -10.99
N GLY A 97 3.58 -0.62 -10.64
CA GLY A 97 4.00 -1.63 -11.61
C GLY A 97 5.16 -1.10 -12.44
N ASN A 98 6.38 -1.09 -11.86
CA ASN A 98 7.56 -0.60 -12.58
C ASN A 98 8.07 -1.64 -13.58
N GLN A 99 8.57 -2.77 -13.08
CA GLN A 99 8.91 -3.96 -13.89
C GLN A 99 8.12 -5.19 -13.46
N GLY A 100 7.62 -5.21 -12.22
CA GLY A 100 6.72 -6.22 -11.68
C GLY A 100 5.28 -5.72 -11.60
N HIS A 101 4.59 -6.12 -10.54
CA HIS A 101 3.18 -5.86 -10.32
C HIS A 101 2.97 -4.78 -9.25
N GLY A 102 2.14 -3.79 -9.54
CA GLY A 102 1.75 -2.74 -8.60
C GLY A 102 0.25 -2.75 -8.30
N ALA A 103 -0.11 -2.63 -7.02
CA ALA A 103 -1.49 -2.43 -6.60
C ALA A 103 -1.60 -1.26 -5.62
N LEU A 104 -2.49 -0.31 -5.92
CA LEU A 104 -2.73 0.89 -5.12
C LEU A 104 -4.23 1.02 -4.79
N LEU A 105 -4.54 1.19 -3.50
CA LEU A 105 -5.91 1.42 -3.04
C LEU A 105 -5.97 2.68 -2.17
N VAL A 106 -6.78 3.64 -2.57
CA VAL A 106 -7.14 4.82 -1.77
C VAL A 106 -8.62 4.74 -1.45
N GLU A 107 -8.95 4.58 -0.17
CA GLU A 107 -10.32 4.38 0.28
C GLU A 107 -10.61 4.99 1.64
N ALA A 108 -11.87 4.94 2.08
CA ALA A 108 -12.31 5.37 3.41
C ALA A 108 -11.72 6.72 3.86
N GLU A 109 -11.83 7.74 3.00
CA GLU A 109 -11.34 9.11 3.23
C GLU A 109 -9.82 9.27 3.31
N GLY A 110 -9.06 8.26 2.86
CA GLY A 110 -7.63 8.38 2.63
C GLY A 110 -7.32 9.33 1.48
N GLU A 111 -6.18 10.01 1.58
CA GLU A 111 -5.72 10.96 0.56
C GLU A 111 -4.32 10.62 0.06
N LEU A 112 -4.17 10.61 -1.27
CA LEU A 112 -2.89 10.46 -1.96
C LEU A 112 -2.57 11.75 -2.72
N TYR A 113 -1.36 12.26 -2.54
CA TYR A 113 -0.78 13.33 -3.32
C TYR A 113 0.42 12.80 -4.10
N SER A 114 0.50 13.08 -5.39
CA SER A 114 1.67 12.73 -6.20
C SER A 114 2.09 13.84 -7.17
N GLY A 115 3.38 13.87 -7.53
CA GLY A 115 3.94 14.67 -8.61
C GLY A 115 3.45 14.17 -9.97
N ALA A 116 4.30 13.48 -10.72
CA ALA A 116 3.89 12.64 -11.85
C ALA A 116 3.52 11.23 -11.37
N SER A 117 2.74 10.49 -12.16
CA SER A 117 2.33 9.12 -11.84
C SER A 117 2.20 8.23 -13.06
N PHE A 118 2.93 7.12 -13.08
CA PHE A 118 2.93 6.16 -14.18
C PHE A 118 2.45 4.79 -13.70
N LEU A 119 1.41 4.27 -14.33
CA LEU A 119 0.86 2.93 -14.07
C LEU A 119 1.26 2.02 -15.24
N GLY A 120 1.91 0.89 -14.95
CA GLY A 120 2.35 -0.08 -15.96
C GLY A 120 3.52 0.45 -16.79
N SER A 121 4.66 0.65 -16.15
CA SER A 121 5.79 1.41 -16.72
C SER A 121 6.67 0.64 -17.69
N SER A 122 6.67 -0.70 -17.66
CA SER A 122 7.53 -1.54 -18.50
C SER A 122 6.73 -2.67 -19.17
N VAL A 123 7.28 -3.21 -20.27
CA VAL A 123 6.71 -4.39 -20.93
C VAL A 123 6.61 -5.54 -19.93
N GLY A 124 5.45 -6.20 -19.88
CA GLY A 124 5.17 -7.30 -18.94
C GLY A 124 4.81 -6.88 -17.51
N SER A 125 4.98 -5.61 -17.15
CA SER A 125 4.49 -5.08 -15.86
C SER A 125 2.97 -4.96 -15.86
N THR A 126 2.36 -5.09 -14.68
CA THR A 126 0.93 -4.81 -14.50
C THR A 126 0.70 -3.83 -13.36
N ALA A 127 -0.32 -2.99 -13.52
CA ALA A 127 -0.69 -1.98 -12.54
C ALA A 127 -2.19 -1.94 -12.32
N SER A 128 -2.59 -1.90 -11.05
CA SER A 128 -3.97 -1.64 -10.65
C SER A 128 -4.00 -0.52 -9.63
N ALA A 129 -4.84 0.49 -9.88
CA ALA A 129 -5.11 1.55 -8.93
C ALA A 129 -6.63 1.69 -8.78
N THR A 130 -7.09 1.81 -7.54
CA THR A 130 -8.50 2.05 -7.22
C THR A 130 -8.59 3.21 -6.24
N VAL A 131 -9.41 4.21 -6.55
CA VAL A 131 -9.82 5.27 -5.64
C VAL A 131 -11.32 5.14 -5.42
N THR A 132 -11.73 4.77 -4.21
CA THR A 132 -13.11 4.39 -3.93
C THR A 132 -13.64 4.95 -2.62
N GLY A 133 -14.90 5.37 -2.61
CA GLY A 133 -15.57 5.93 -1.44
C GLY A 133 -15.53 7.46 -1.42
N VAL A 134 -16.58 8.03 -0.83
CA VAL A 134 -16.72 9.49 -0.70
C VAL A 134 -15.53 10.06 0.07
N ARG A 135 -14.95 11.13 -0.48
CA ARG A 135 -13.76 11.85 0.07
C ARG A 135 -12.47 11.03 0.08
N SER A 136 -12.42 9.89 -0.61
CA SER A 136 -11.14 9.28 -0.99
C SER A 136 -10.60 10.00 -2.22
N ILE A 137 -9.40 10.58 -2.09
CA ILE A 137 -8.88 11.55 -3.06
C ILE A 137 -7.49 11.13 -3.50
N TRP A 138 -7.25 11.16 -4.80
CA TRP A 138 -5.91 11.17 -5.36
C TRP A 138 -5.70 12.46 -6.17
N THR A 139 -4.82 13.31 -5.66
CA THR A 139 -4.38 14.53 -6.35
C THR A 139 -3.01 14.29 -6.97
N ASN A 140 -2.98 14.14 -8.29
CA ASN A 140 -1.76 14.15 -9.08
C ASN A 140 -1.52 15.57 -9.60
N SER A 141 -0.32 16.11 -9.40
CA SER A 141 0.00 17.50 -9.79
C SER A 141 0.69 17.61 -11.15
N GLY A 142 1.05 16.48 -11.76
CA GLY A 142 1.74 16.40 -13.04
C GLY A 142 1.01 15.48 -14.04
N ASP A 143 1.81 14.70 -14.76
CA ASP A 143 1.30 13.75 -15.74
C ASP A 143 0.81 12.47 -15.05
N LEU A 144 -0.39 12.05 -15.41
CA LEU A 144 -0.94 10.74 -15.07
C LEU A 144 -1.01 9.88 -16.34
N LEU A 145 -0.08 8.94 -16.46
CA LEU A 145 0.00 8.01 -17.60
C LEU A 145 -0.44 6.62 -17.15
N ILE A 146 -1.44 6.07 -17.85
CA ILE A 146 -2.01 4.75 -17.56
C ILE A 146 -1.66 3.82 -18.72
N GLY A 147 -0.86 2.80 -18.47
CA GLY A 147 -0.53 1.79 -19.48
C GLY A 147 0.60 2.23 -20.40
N ASN A 148 1.67 2.81 -19.85
CA ASN A 148 2.81 3.33 -20.61
C ASN A 148 3.40 2.27 -21.58
N LEU A 149 3.91 1.18 -21.02
CA LEU A 149 4.46 0.04 -21.77
C LEU A 149 3.91 -1.30 -21.27
N GLY A 150 3.27 -1.31 -20.09
CA GLY A 150 2.64 -2.47 -19.46
C GLY A 150 1.12 -2.34 -19.42
N GLU A 151 0.48 -3.32 -18.81
CA GLU A 151 -0.97 -3.30 -18.61
C GLU A 151 -1.32 -2.48 -17.37
N ALA A 152 -2.32 -1.61 -17.48
CA ALA A 152 -2.72 -0.77 -16.36
C ALA A 152 -4.23 -0.58 -16.30
N THR A 153 -4.75 -0.42 -15.09
CA THR A 153 -6.13 0.03 -14.86
C THR A 153 -6.18 1.00 -13.69
N LEU A 154 -6.87 2.11 -13.90
CA LEU A 154 -7.31 3.01 -12.84
C LEU A 154 -8.84 2.95 -12.74
N ARG A 155 -9.35 2.65 -11.55
CA ARG A 155 -10.78 2.67 -11.22
C ARG A 155 -11.07 3.82 -10.26
N VAL A 156 -12.09 4.61 -10.58
CA VAL A 156 -12.60 5.68 -9.72
C VAL A 156 -14.07 5.37 -9.45
N GLU A 157 -14.38 5.01 -8.21
CA GLU A 157 -15.64 4.35 -7.86
C GLU A 157 -16.25 4.95 -6.59
N ALA A 158 -17.55 4.71 -6.36
CA ALA A 158 -18.25 5.02 -5.11
C ALA A 158 -18.02 6.44 -4.54
N GLY A 159 -17.82 7.44 -5.41
CA GLY A 159 -17.58 8.84 -5.01
C GLY A 159 -16.13 9.21 -4.73
N GLY A 160 -15.18 8.31 -5.02
CA GLY A 160 -13.76 8.61 -5.06
C GLY A 160 -13.44 9.64 -6.14
N GLN A 161 -12.31 10.34 -5.99
CA GLN A 161 -11.93 11.43 -6.87
C GLN A 161 -10.46 11.33 -7.27
N VAL A 162 -10.19 11.50 -8.55
CA VAL A 162 -8.83 11.64 -9.09
C VAL A 162 -8.74 12.93 -9.88
N SER A 163 -7.68 13.69 -9.66
CA SER A 163 -7.33 14.86 -10.47
C SER A 163 -5.87 14.81 -10.88
N ASN A 164 -5.57 15.37 -12.06
CA ASN A 164 -4.24 15.38 -12.67
C ASN A 164 -4.08 16.64 -13.55
N ALA A 165 -2.85 17.06 -13.84
CA ALA A 165 -2.61 18.19 -14.73
C ALA A 165 -2.78 17.80 -16.21
N THR A 166 -2.17 16.67 -16.59
CA THR A 166 -2.28 16.07 -17.93
C THR A 166 -2.51 14.57 -17.79
N GLY A 167 -3.33 13.96 -18.65
CA GLY A 167 -3.65 12.54 -18.59
C GLY A 167 -3.56 11.87 -19.95
N SER A 168 -3.02 10.64 -19.99
CA SER A 168 -3.01 9.79 -21.18
C SER A 168 -3.18 8.31 -20.82
N ILE A 169 -3.72 7.55 -21.77
CA ILE A 169 -3.98 6.11 -21.72
C ILE A 169 -3.42 5.48 -22.99
#